data_AF-A0AAE4BR20-F1
#
_entry.id   AF-A0AAE4BR20-F1
#
_cell.length_a   1.000
_cell.length_b   1.000
_cell.length_c   1.000
_cell.angle_alpha   90.00
_cell.angle_beta   90.00
_cell.angle_gamma   90.00
#
_symmetry.space_group_name_H-M   'P 1'
#
loop_
_entity.id
_entity.type
_entity.pdbx_description
1 polymer ?
#
loop_
_entity_poly.entity_id
_entity_poly.type
_entity_poly.pdbx_seq_one_letter_code
_entity_poly.pdbx_strand_id
1 'polypeptide(L)'
;MRNILLLFVLILTYGCKFPENYPDEPQIALKNVSFEKDEDNVSYTAVVVDLEFTDGNGDLGLYEDETYEPYHFREISLNNEGKWIEKFGSNKNIESNFIINNRVDSVHFIRGISQDSIVVKFSSGFESRAEEFGENYYWYTLDYWHPYSDNQDKQSSTILVKNNPNSSNLFIEIYKKQNGEFSLLSFGDIQSEQFKNRFTRLDQGREGDPLEGEIQYNFDVPSIRFLVKRFDTLKVKAWIQDRALNKSNVVEGGPYILE
;
A
#
# COMPACT_ATOMS: atom_id res chain seq x y z
N MET A 1 39.29 26.50 -46.31
CA MET A 1 39.62 25.67 -45.11
C MET A 1 39.35 26.38 -43.77
N ARG A 2 38.56 27.47 -43.72
CA ARG A 2 38.24 28.20 -42.46
C ARG A 2 36.87 27.84 -41.87
N ASN A 3 36.01 27.17 -42.65
CA ASN A 3 34.64 26.83 -42.23
C ASN A 3 34.49 25.36 -41.74
N ILE A 4 35.51 24.52 -41.91
CA ILE A 4 35.49 23.13 -41.43
C ILE A 4 35.84 23.06 -39.93
N LEU A 5 36.61 24.03 -39.42
CA LEU A 5 36.97 24.13 -38.00
C LEU A 5 35.77 24.49 -37.10
N LEU A 6 34.78 25.20 -37.65
CA LEU A 6 33.56 25.60 -36.92
C LEU A 6 32.55 24.44 -36.76
N LEU A 7 32.62 23.40 -37.59
CA LEU A 7 31.72 22.25 -37.48
C LEU A 7 32.16 21.24 -36.42
N PHE A 8 33.46 21.18 -36.08
CA PHE A 8 33.99 20.25 -35.08
C PHE A 8 33.77 20.72 -33.64
N VAL A 9 33.60 22.03 -33.42
CA VAL A 9 33.35 22.62 -32.09
C VAL A 9 31.89 22.41 -31.65
N LEU A 10 30.95 22.18 -32.56
CA LEU A 10 29.53 22.00 -32.25
C LEU A 10 29.16 20.56 -31.80
N ILE A 11 30.07 19.59 -31.95
CA ILE A 11 29.80 18.16 -31.65
C ILE A 11 30.20 17.80 -30.20
N LEU A 12 30.98 18.65 -29.52
CA LEU A 12 31.51 18.34 -28.17
C LEU A 12 30.55 18.64 -27.00
N THR A 13 29.34 19.15 -27.25
CA THR A 13 28.34 19.37 -26.19
C THR A 13 27.31 18.26 -26.07
N TYR A 14 27.43 17.16 -26.84
CA TYR A 14 26.70 15.91 -26.57
C TYR A 14 27.45 15.06 -25.52
N GLY A 15 27.89 15.69 -24.45
CA GLY A 15 28.35 14.97 -23.27
C GLY A 15 27.16 14.22 -22.69
N CYS A 16 27.25 12.89 -22.68
CA CYS A 16 26.44 12.06 -21.81
C CYS A 16 26.49 12.69 -20.41
N LYS A 17 25.33 13.00 -19.78
CA LYS A 17 25.32 13.41 -18.37
C LYS A 17 26.17 12.39 -17.63
N PHE A 18 27.17 12.85 -16.86
CA PHE A 18 27.85 11.96 -15.93
C PHE A 18 26.75 11.24 -15.13
N PRO A 19 26.83 9.91 -14.96
CA PRO A 19 25.87 9.22 -14.12
C PRO A 19 25.93 9.88 -12.76
N GLU A 20 24.84 10.52 -12.38
CA GLU A 20 24.68 11.07 -11.06
C GLU A 20 24.68 9.87 -10.11
N ASN A 21 25.58 9.86 -9.14
CA ASN A 21 25.61 8.78 -8.15
C ASN A 21 24.44 9.01 -7.19
N TYR A 22 23.27 8.50 -7.57
CA TYR A 22 22.11 8.47 -6.70
C TYR A 22 22.40 7.57 -5.48
N PRO A 23 21.87 7.91 -4.30
CA PRO A 23 21.92 7.02 -3.15
C PRO A 23 21.15 5.72 -3.44
N ASP A 24 21.53 4.63 -2.78
CA ASP A 24 20.77 3.36 -2.84
C ASP A 24 19.36 3.51 -2.26
N GLU A 25 19.15 4.47 -1.36
CA GLU A 25 17.82 4.80 -0.83
C GLU A 25 17.09 5.73 -1.82
N PRO A 26 15.81 5.47 -2.15
CA PRO A 26 15.12 6.27 -3.14
C PRO A 26 14.94 7.71 -2.67
N GLN A 27 15.10 8.67 -3.57
CA GLN A 27 14.78 10.09 -3.32
C GLN A 27 13.62 10.52 -4.19
N ILE A 28 12.73 11.35 -3.64
CA ILE A 28 11.56 11.86 -4.36
C ILE A 28 11.40 13.37 -4.23
N ALA A 29 10.76 13.97 -5.23
CA ALA A 29 10.29 15.35 -5.21
C ALA A 29 8.82 15.40 -5.63
N LEU A 30 8.03 16.24 -4.95
CA LEU A 30 6.63 16.44 -5.30
C LEU A 30 6.51 17.38 -6.50
N LYS A 31 5.97 16.88 -7.61
CA LYS A 31 5.70 17.69 -8.81
C LYS A 31 4.35 18.38 -8.72
N ASN A 32 3.31 17.62 -8.38
CA ASN A 32 1.94 18.10 -8.41
C ASN A 32 1.02 17.26 -7.52
N VAL A 33 -0.05 17.88 -7.05
CA VAL A 33 -1.19 17.22 -6.40
C VAL A 33 -2.46 17.83 -6.95
N SER A 34 -3.37 16.98 -7.43
CA SER A 34 -4.72 17.39 -7.83
C SER A 34 -5.78 16.53 -7.16
N PHE A 35 -6.99 17.08 -7.09
CA PHE A 35 -8.16 16.42 -6.51
C PHE A 35 -9.21 16.28 -7.60
N GLU A 36 -9.51 15.03 -7.96
CA GLU A 36 -10.45 14.73 -9.04
C GLU A 36 -11.85 14.50 -8.48
N LYS A 37 -12.83 14.96 -9.25
CA LYS A 37 -14.25 14.78 -8.96
C LYS A 37 -14.82 13.64 -9.80
N ASP A 38 -15.95 13.11 -9.34
CA ASP A 38 -16.77 12.17 -10.11
C ASP A 38 -17.19 12.76 -11.47
N GLU A 39 -17.72 11.90 -12.35
CA GLU A 39 -18.16 12.26 -13.71
C GLU A 39 -19.17 13.42 -13.73
N ASP A 40 -20.00 13.53 -12.67
CA ASP A 40 -20.99 14.60 -12.50
C ASP A 40 -20.37 15.92 -11.98
N ASN A 41 -19.07 15.94 -11.66
CA ASN A 41 -18.32 17.07 -11.13
C ASN A 41 -18.88 17.60 -9.80
N VAL A 42 -19.46 16.71 -8.99
CA VAL A 42 -20.12 17.03 -7.71
C VAL A 42 -19.21 16.67 -6.53
N SER A 43 -18.65 15.47 -6.53
CA SER A 43 -17.97 14.91 -5.36
C SER A 43 -16.53 14.56 -5.67
N TYR A 44 -15.61 14.89 -4.77
CA TYR A 44 -14.23 14.41 -4.88
C TYR A 44 -14.18 12.90 -4.68
N THR A 45 -13.48 12.19 -5.57
CA THR A 45 -13.36 10.73 -5.56
C THR A 45 -11.92 10.24 -5.62
N ALA A 46 -10.97 11.08 -6.02
CA ALA A 46 -9.57 10.69 -6.11
C ALA A 46 -8.60 11.83 -5.80
N VAL A 47 -7.38 11.46 -5.41
CA VAL A 47 -6.23 12.34 -5.26
C VAL A 47 -5.13 11.87 -6.18
N VAL A 48 -4.70 12.70 -7.12
CA VAL A 48 -3.59 12.39 -8.01
C VAL A 48 -2.33 13.03 -7.46
N VAL A 49 -1.27 12.23 -7.31
CA VAL A 49 0.04 12.67 -6.83
C VAL A 49 1.08 12.36 -7.90
N ASP A 50 1.76 13.40 -8.36
CA ASP A 50 2.86 13.29 -9.32
C ASP A 50 4.19 13.49 -8.57
N LEU A 51 5.06 12.49 -8.62
CA LEU A 51 6.37 12.46 -7.99
C LEU A 51 7.46 12.35 -9.05
N GLU A 52 8.54 13.08 -8.88
CA GLU A 52 9.83 12.74 -9.49
C GLU A 52 10.59 11.81 -8.54
N PHE A 53 11.36 10.85 -9.06
CA PHE A 53 12.16 9.94 -8.26
C PHE A 53 13.55 9.68 -8.84
N THR A 54 14.48 9.31 -7.97
CA THR A 54 15.82 8.80 -8.28
C THR A 54 16.19 7.67 -7.33
N ASP A 55 16.93 6.67 -7.81
CA ASP A 55 17.30 5.46 -7.06
C ASP A 55 18.62 4.87 -7.59
N GLY A 56 19.60 4.61 -6.71
CA GLY A 56 20.97 4.31 -7.11
C GLY A 56 21.24 2.85 -7.50
N ASN A 57 20.50 1.91 -6.90
CA ASN A 57 20.65 0.47 -7.09
C ASN A 57 19.52 -0.13 -7.96
N GLY A 58 18.52 0.67 -8.33
CA GLY A 58 17.47 0.33 -9.28
C GLY A 58 16.49 -0.72 -8.76
N ASP A 59 16.30 -0.81 -7.45
CA ASP A 59 15.44 -1.82 -6.82
C ASP A 59 14.04 -1.28 -6.44
N LEU A 60 13.59 -0.23 -7.13
CA LEU A 60 12.24 0.33 -6.99
C LEU A 60 11.12 -0.53 -7.62
N GLY A 61 10.03 -0.63 -6.88
CA GLY A 61 8.78 -1.25 -7.32
C GLY A 61 8.67 -2.74 -6.94
N LEU A 62 7.46 -3.28 -7.03
CA LEU A 62 7.15 -4.68 -6.72
C LEU A 62 6.37 -5.30 -7.88
N TYR A 63 6.50 -6.60 -8.11
CA TYR A 63 5.53 -7.29 -8.98
C TYR A 63 4.18 -7.42 -8.26
N GLU A 64 3.10 -7.54 -9.06
CA GLU A 64 1.75 -7.75 -8.53
C GLU A 64 1.65 -9.04 -7.70
N ASP A 65 2.40 -10.08 -8.10
CA ASP A 65 2.46 -11.38 -7.45
C ASP A 65 3.64 -11.53 -6.47
N GLU A 66 4.41 -10.46 -6.24
CA GLU A 66 5.51 -10.43 -5.26
C GLU A 66 4.95 -10.28 -3.84
N THR A 67 4.29 -11.33 -3.36
CA THR A 67 3.50 -11.34 -2.12
C THR A 67 4.06 -12.31 -1.08
N TYR A 68 5.29 -12.76 -1.28
CA TYR A 68 6.05 -13.54 -0.30
C TYR A 68 6.73 -12.60 0.69
N GLU A 69 7.21 -13.14 1.81
CA GLU A 69 8.02 -12.35 2.74
C GLU A 69 9.18 -11.65 2.01
N PRO A 70 9.45 -10.36 2.31
CA PRO A 70 8.83 -9.54 3.36
C PRO A 70 7.59 -8.73 2.91
N TYR A 71 7.04 -8.98 1.71
CA TYR A 71 5.97 -8.19 1.08
C TYR A 71 4.60 -8.90 1.10
N HIS A 72 4.39 -9.91 1.94
CA HIS A 72 3.07 -10.51 2.13
C HIS A 72 2.07 -9.48 2.66
N PHE A 73 0.80 -9.51 2.26
CA PHE A 73 -0.16 -8.47 2.68
C PHE A 73 -0.50 -8.49 4.16
N ARG A 74 -0.63 -9.68 4.77
CA ARG A 74 -1.11 -9.83 6.14
C ARG A 74 -0.47 -11.02 6.82
N GLU A 75 -0.27 -10.90 8.13
CA GLU A 75 0.16 -11.96 9.04
C GLU A 75 -1.07 -12.46 9.78
N ILE A 76 -1.25 -13.79 9.87
CA ILE A 76 -2.34 -14.39 10.64
C ILE A 76 -1.74 -15.04 11.88
N SER A 77 -2.23 -14.67 13.06
CA SER A 77 -1.82 -15.31 14.32
C SER A 77 -2.84 -16.39 14.72
N LEU A 78 -2.35 -17.60 15.01
CA LEU A 78 -3.12 -18.69 15.60
C LEU A 78 -2.84 -18.83 17.11
N ASN A 79 -3.66 -19.62 17.81
CA ASN A 79 -3.40 -19.92 19.22
C ASN A 79 -2.17 -20.83 19.41
N ASN A 80 -1.75 -21.01 20.66
CA ASN A 80 -0.56 -21.80 21.05
C ASN A 80 -0.61 -23.29 20.66
N GLU A 81 -1.75 -23.80 20.21
CA GLU A 81 -1.93 -25.18 19.77
C GLU A 81 -1.91 -25.31 18.23
N GLY A 82 -1.65 -24.21 17.51
CA GLY A 82 -1.79 -24.16 16.04
C GLY A 82 -3.23 -24.35 15.57
N LYS A 83 -4.20 -24.17 16.48
CA LYS A 83 -5.63 -24.31 16.23
C LYS A 83 -6.26 -22.92 16.03
N TRP A 84 -7.38 -22.89 15.31
CA TRP A 84 -8.23 -21.70 15.22
C TRP A 84 -8.64 -21.23 16.62
N ILE A 85 -8.64 -19.90 16.84
CA ILE A 85 -9.18 -19.34 18.08
C ILE A 85 -10.70 -19.54 18.03
N GLU A 86 -11.17 -20.54 18.77
CA GLU A 86 -12.60 -20.80 18.93
C GLU A 86 -13.22 -19.64 19.73
N LYS A 87 -14.04 -18.86 19.04
CA LYS A 87 -15.08 -17.97 19.56
C LYS A 87 -14.60 -16.97 20.64
N PHE A 88 -14.43 -15.70 20.25
CA PHE A 88 -14.39 -14.64 21.24
C PHE A 88 -15.78 -14.47 21.88
N GLY A 89 -15.87 -15.00 23.09
CA GLY A 89 -17.03 -14.91 23.96
C GLY A 89 -16.68 -15.62 25.25
N SER A 90 -15.72 -15.08 26.01
CA SER A 90 -15.66 -15.05 27.50
C SER A 90 -14.25 -15.04 28.12
N ASN A 91 -13.14 -15.20 27.39
CA ASN A 91 -11.81 -15.22 28.01
C ASN A 91 -10.82 -14.23 27.37
N LYS A 92 -10.36 -13.27 28.18
CA LYS A 92 -9.51 -12.12 27.82
C LYS A 92 -8.00 -12.40 27.79
N ASN A 93 -7.55 -13.64 27.97
CA ASN A 93 -6.12 -13.96 27.99
C ASN A 93 -5.80 -14.96 26.89
N ILE A 94 -5.23 -14.48 25.79
CA ILE A 94 -4.63 -15.33 24.75
C ILE A 94 -3.18 -14.91 24.60
N GLU A 95 -2.26 -15.79 25.00
CA GLU A 95 -0.89 -15.80 24.52
C GLU A 95 -0.89 -16.51 23.16
N SER A 96 -0.34 -15.91 22.10
CA SER A 96 -0.27 -16.48 20.75
C SER A 96 1.19 -16.66 20.30
N ASN A 97 1.61 -17.91 20.04
CA ASN A 97 2.96 -18.26 19.62
C ASN A 97 3.08 -18.75 18.17
N PHE A 98 2.02 -18.66 17.35
CA PHE A 98 2.01 -19.23 15.99
C PHE A 98 1.63 -18.18 14.93
N ILE A 99 2.55 -17.87 14.01
CA ILE A 99 2.40 -16.88 12.93
C ILE A 99 2.35 -17.63 11.58
N ILE A 100 1.31 -17.40 10.78
CA ILE A 100 1.19 -17.90 9.40
C ILE A 100 1.35 -16.72 8.42
N ASN A 101 2.40 -16.77 7.59
CA ASN A 101 2.74 -15.75 6.59
C ASN A 101 2.22 -16.16 5.20
N ASN A 102 0.90 -16.22 5.02
CA ASN A 102 0.28 -16.66 3.76
C ASN A 102 -0.31 -15.51 2.93
N ARG A 103 -0.10 -15.61 1.62
CA ARG A 103 -0.72 -14.84 0.53
C ARG A 103 -2.25 -14.80 0.66
N VAL A 104 -2.84 -13.62 0.80
CA VAL A 104 -4.32 -13.46 0.74
C VAL A 104 -4.68 -12.30 -0.19
N ASP A 105 -4.41 -12.49 -1.48
CA ASP A 105 -4.63 -11.45 -2.52
C ASP A 105 -6.09 -11.42 -3.00
N SER A 106 -6.74 -12.58 -3.11
CA SER A 106 -8.16 -12.76 -3.38
C SER A 106 -8.46 -14.27 -3.47
N VAL A 107 -9.68 -14.65 -3.09
CA VAL A 107 -10.10 -16.04 -2.93
C VAL A 107 -10.44 -16.66 -4.29
N HIS A 108 -9.54 -17.46 -4.85
CA HIS A 108 -9.84 -18.33 -6.00
C HIS A 108 -9.97 -19.80 -5.58
N PHE A 109 -11.04 -20.44 -6.06
CA PHE A 109 -11.35 -21.84 -5.82
C PHE A 109 -10.33 -22.74 -6.51
N ILE A 110 -9.42 -23.36 -5.75
CA ILE A 110 -8.59 -24.45 -6.25
C ILE A 110 -9.13 -25.77 -5.68
N ARG A 111 -9.69 -26.60 -6.55
CA ARG A 111 -9.75 -28.06 -6.32
C ARG A 111 -8.34 -28.59 -6.59
N GLY A 112 -7.59 -28.93 -5.54
CA GLY A 112 -6.41 -29.79 -5.68
C GLY A 112 -5.18 -29.42 -4.84
N ILE A 113 -5.05 -30.11 -3.71
CA ILE A 113 -3.83 -30.71 -3.10
C ILE A 113 -2.49 -29.95 -3.13
N SER A 114 -2.09 -29.39 -1.99
CA SER A 114 -0.82 -29.73 -1.29
C SER A 114 -0.99 -29.42 0.21
N GLN A 115 -0.34 -30.21 1.07
CA GLN A 115 -0.66 -30.38 2.50
C GLN A 115 -0.35 -29.19 3.43
N ASP A 116 0.19 -28.08 2.92
CA ASP A 116 0.72 -27.01 3.77
C ASP A 116 0.02 -25.64 3.61
N SER A 117 -1.11 -25.58 2.91
CA SER A 117 -1.87 -24.33 2.74
C SER A 117 -3.26 -24.42 3.39
N ILE A 118 -3.41 -23.73 4.51
CA ILE A 118 -4.73 -23.44 5.09
C ILE A 118 -5.32 -22.26 4.31
N VAL A 119 -6.29 -22.55 3.43
CA VAL A 119 -7.02 -21.52 2.68
C VAL A 119 -8.18 -21.02 3.53
N VAL A 120 -8.07 -19.79 4.01
CA VAL A 120 -9.08 -19.11 4.81
C VAL A 120 -10.09 -18.41 3.91
N LYS A 121 -11.36 -18.81 3.98
CA LYS A 121 -12.45 -18.18 3.23
C LYS A 121 -13.07 -17.07 4.08
N PHE A 122 -12.83 -15.82 3.71
CA PHE A 122 -13.56 -14.68 4.27
C PHE A 122 -14.87 -14.50 3.50
N SER A 123 -15.97 -15.07 3.99
CA SER A 123 -17.29 -14.72 3.49
C SER A 123 -17.79 -13.51 4.27
N SER A 124 -17.76 -12.31 3.65
CA SER A 124 -18.41 -11.07 4.13
C SER A 124 -18.55 -11.01 5.66
N GLY A 125 -17.41 -11.00 6.37
CA GLY A 125 -17.36 -11.03 7.81
C GLY A 125 -17.25 -9.61 8.37
N PHE A 126 -17.84 -9.38 9.53
CA PHE A 126 -17.62 -8.16 10.29
C PHE A 126 -16.14 -8.07 10.68
N GLU A 127 -15.47 -7.02 10.22
CA GLU A 127 -14.12 -6.64 10.64
C GLU A 127 -14.25 -5.77 11.88
N SER A 128 -13.59 -6.13 12.98
CA SER A 128 -13.53 -5.29 14.17
C SER A 128 -12.08 -5.10 14.60
N ARG A 129 -11.71 -3.85 14.89
CA ARG A 129 -10.36 -3.47 15.29
C ARG A 129 -10.02 -4.07 16.66
N ALA A 130 -8.84 -4.68 16.77
CA ALA A 130 -8.33 -5.20 18.03
C ALA A 130 -7.62 -4.08 18.81
N GLU A 131 -8.33 -3.38 19.71
CA GLU A 131 -7.79 -2.22 20.44
C GLU A 131 -6.55 -2.54 21.30
N GLU A 132 -6.40 -3.80 21.75
CA GLU A 132 -5.36 -4.23 22.69
C GLU A 132 -4.00 -4.53 22.02
N PHE A 133 -3.97 -4.83 20.72
CA PHE A 133 -2.76 -5.32 20.04
C PHE A 133 -1.98 -4.24 19.26
N GLY A 134 -2.48 -3.01 19.24
CA GLY A 134 -1.80 -1.87 18.59
C GLY A 134 -2.35 -1.53 17.20
N GLU A 135 -1.68 -0.61 16.52
CA GLU A 135 -2.04 -0.19 15.17
C GLU A 135 -1.88 -1.37 14.19
N ASN A 136 -2.85 -1.54 13.28
CA ASN A 136 -2.88 -2.57 12.21
C ASN A 136 -3.34 -3.98 12.58
N TYR A 137 -3.88 -4.22 13.78
CA TYR A 137 -4.47 -5.50 14.16
C TYR A 137 -6.01 -5.52 14.05
N TYR A 138 -6.53 -6.60 13.46
CA TYR A 138 -7.94 -6.80 13.16
C TYR A 138 -8.39 -8.20 13.55
N TRP A 139 -9.59 -8.28 14.12
CA TRP A 139 -10.28 -9.53 14.31
C TRP A 139 -11.19 -9.79 13.13
N TYR A 140 -11.04 -10.98 12.53
CA TYR A 140 -11.97 -11.46 11.52
C TYR A 140 -12.75 -12.64 12.09
N THR A 141 -14.08 -12.57 12.00
CA THR A 141 -14.93 -13.73 12.24
C THR A 141 -15.15 -14.46 10.92
N LEU A 142 -14.75 -15.72 10.89
CA LEU A 142 -14.85 -16.60 9.75
C LEU A 142 -16.00 -17.55 9.97
N ASP A 143 -16.91 -17.57 9.00
CA ASP A 143 -17.97 -18.55 8.97
C ASP A 143 -17.62 -19.67 7.99
N TYR A 144 -17.62 -20.91 8.47
CA TYR A 144 -17.36 -22.07 7.62
C TYR A 144 -18.40 -23.17 7.78
N TRP A 145 -18.58 -23.89 6.68
CA TRP A 145 -19.37 -25.11 6.60
C TRP A 145 -18.44 -26.29 6.86
N HIS A 146 -18.71 -27.08 7.90
CA HIS A 146 -17.91 -28.26 8.19
C HIS A 146 -18.27 -29.38 7.18
N PRO A 147 -17.34 -29.78 6.28
CA PRO A 147 -17.68 -30.68 5.17
C PRO A 147 -18.07 -32.11 5.60
N TYR A 148 -17.87 -32.45 6.88
CA TYR A 148 -18.18 -33.76 7.47
C TYR A 148 -19.17 -33.68 8.64
N SER A 149 -19.87 -32.57 8.83
CA SER A 149 -20.94 -32.47 9.83
C SER A 149 -22.28 -32.81 9.18
N ASP A 150 -22.94 -33.85 9.68
CA ASP A 150 -24.30 -34.23 9.23
C ASP A 150 -25.32 -33.11 9.51
N ASN A 151 -25.02 -32.25 10.50
CA ASN A 151 -25.72 -31.00 10.69
C ASN A 151 -25.07 -29.91 9.86
N GLN A 152 -25.87 -29.35 8.96
CA GLN A 152 -25.61 -28.14 8.19
C GLN A 152 -25.49 -26.86 9.06
N ASP A 153 -24.83 -26.96 10.22
CA ASP A 153 -24.66 -25.85 11.14
C ASP A 153 -23.42 -25.04 10.76
N LYS A 154 -23.66 -23.76 10.47
CA LYS A 154 -22.64 -22.75 10.22
C LYS A 154 -21.79 -22.58 11.49
N GLN A 155 -20.51 -22.90 11.43
CA GLN A 155 -19.56 -22.68 12.54
C GLN A 155 -18.81 -21.37 12.32
N SER A 156 -18.48 -20.69 13.42
CA SER A 156 -17.71 -19.44 13.39
C SER A 156 -16.43 -19.57 14.22
N SER A 157 -15.30 -19.12 13.68
CA SER A 157 -14.05 -18.95 14.40
C SER A 157 -13.55 -17.52 14.26
N THR A 158 -12.74 -17.05 15.21
CA THR A 158 -12.16 -15.71 15.14
C THR A 158 -10.67 -15.84 14.87
N ILE A 159 -10.10 -14.97 14.03
CA ILE A 159 -8.66 -14.92 13.78
C ILE A 159 -8.14 -13.51 14.01
N LEU A 160 -6.94 -13.41 14.59
CA LEU A 160 -6.21 -12.16 14.67
C LEU A 160 -5.38 -12.03 13.40
N VAL A 161 -5.55 -10.91 12.71
CA VAL A 161 -4.84 -10.59 11.49
C VAL A 161 -4.13 -9.26 11.69
N LYS A 162 -2.87 -9.20 11.25
CA LYS A 162 -2.06 -7.99 11.27
C LYS A 162 -1.73 -7.60 9.84
N ASN A 163 -1.95 -6.34 9.47
CA ASN A 163 -1.50 -5.87 8.16
C ASN A 163 0.01 -5.69 8.14
N ASN A 164 0.65 -6.11 7.06
CA ASN A 164 2.06 -5.90 6.86
C ASN A 164 2.29 -4.55 6.15
N PRO A 165 2.90 -3.54 6.80
CA PRO A 165 3.14 -2.25 6.16
C PRO A 165 4.11 -2.34 4.97
N ASN A 166 4.97 -3.37 4.91
CA ASN A 166 5.89 -3.59 3.81
C ASN A 166 5.21 -4.23 2.58
N SER A 167 3.91 -4.50 2.64
CA SER A 167 3.16 -4.97 1.47
C SER A 167 2.84 -3.87 0.45
N SER A 168 3.26 -2.64 0.70
CA SER A 168 3.08 -1.48 -0.17
C SER A 168 4.42 -0.79 -0.37
N ASN A 169 4.58 -0.08 -1.48
CA ASN A 169 5.82 0.66 -1.79
C ASN A 169 5.58 2.15 -2.10
N LEU A 170 4.32 2.58 -2.06
CA LEU A 170 3.91 3.98 -2.12
C LEU A 170 2.99 4.29 -0.95
N PHE A 171 3.12 5.48 -0.38
CA PHE A 171 2.37 5.88 0.79
C PHE A 171 1.93 7.32 0.64
N ILE A 172 0.64 7.56 0.88
CA ILE A 172 0.02 8.88 0.75
C ILE A 172 -0.84 9.11 1.98
N GLU A 173 -0.65 10.25 2.63
CA GLU A 173 -1.46 10.72 3.74
C GLU A 173 -2.15 12.03 3.35
N ILE A 174 -3.44 12.14 3.66
CA ILE A 174 -4.22 13.35 3.39
C ILE A 174 -4.64 13.96 4.72
N TYR A 175 -4.33 15.23 4.91
CA TYR A 175 -4.68 16.00 6.10
C TYR A 175 -5.71 17.05 5.74
N LYS A 176 -6.71 17.23 6.58
CA LYS A 176 -7.73 18.27 6.44
C LYS A 176 -7.60 19.32 7.52
N LYS A 177 -7.71 20.58 7.15
CA LYS A 177 -7.72 21.69 8.10
C LYS A 177 -9.09 21.79 8.78
N GLN A 178 -9.10 21.70 10.10
CA GLN A 178 -10.28 21.88 10.94
C GLN A 178 -9.91 22.79 12.11
N ASN A 179 -10.73 23.81 12.38
CA ASN A 179 -10.51 24.77 13.48
C ASN A 179 -9.10 25.42 13.49
N GLY A 180 -8.47 25.56 12.32
CA GLY A 180 -7.14 26.17 12.19
C GLY A 180 -5.98 25.17 12.13
N GLU A 181 -6.20 23.92 12.52
CA GLU A 181 -5.16 22.88 12.60
C GLU A 181 -5.38 21.78 11.55
N PHE A 182 -4.31 21.11 11.13
CA PHE A 182 -4.38 19.98 10.21
C PHE A 182 -4.46 18.67 10.99
N SER A 183 -5.47 17.85 10.69
CA SER A 183 -5.61 16.49 11.20
C SER A 183 -5.63 15.49 10.05
N LEU A 184 -5.06 14.31 10.29
CA LEU A 184 -5.07 13.21 9.31
C LEU A 184 -6.52 12.78 9.04
N LEU A 185 -6.88 12.64 7.76
CA LEU A 185 -8.15 12.04 7.37
C LEU A 185 -8.10 10.53 7.62
N SER A 186 -8.93 10.08 8.56
CA SER A 186 -9.19 8.66 8.77
C SER A 186 -10.44 8.26 7.99
N PHE A 187 -10.32 7.22 7.15
CA PHE A 187 -11.38 6.76 6.26
C PHE A 187 -12.32 5.71 6.91
N GLY A 188 -12.37 5.66 8.25
CA GLY A 188 -13.18 4.69 9.02
C GLY A 188 -12.61 3.27 8.94
N ASP A 189 -13.37 2.26 9.38
CA ASP A 189 -12.99 0.83 9.39
C ASP A 189 -12.60 0.25 8.02
N ILE A 190 -12.66 1.08 6.98
CA ILE A 190 -12.07 0.86 5.65
C ILE A 190 -10.64 1.41 5.65
N GLN A 191 -9.84 1.07 6.66
CA GLN A 191 -8.38 1.12 6.53
C GLN A 191 -7.92 0.12 5.46
N SER A 192 -8.80 -0.80 5.04
CA SER A 192 -8.69 -1.70 3.89
C SER A 192 -8.49 -1.02 2.53
N GLU A 193 -8.49 0.32 2.45
CA GLU A 193 -8.15 1.10 1.24
C GLU A 193 -6.75 1.74 1.25
N GLN A 194 -5.95 1.58 2.30
CA GLN A 194 -4.48 1.79 2.22
C GLN A 194 -3.78 0.75 1.30
N PHE A 195 -4.55 -0.13 0.64
CA PHE A 195 -4.16 -1.46 0.14
C PHE A 195 -4.03 -1.59 -1.38
N LYS A 196 -3.78 -0.52 -2.14
CA LYS A 196 -3.38 -0.65 -3.56
C LYS A 196 -2.18 0.20 -3.94
N ASN A 197 -1.31 0.49 -2.98
CA ASN A 197 -0.20 1.40 -3.20
C ASN A 197 1.08 0.62 -3.58
N ARG A 198 0.95 -0.25 -4.59
CA ARG A 198 2.09 -0.85 -5.27
C ARG A 198 2.23 -0.23 -6.65
N PHE A 199 3.36 0.41 -6.91
CA PHE A 199 3.80 0.60 -8.29
C PHE A 199 4.68 -0.57 -8.71
N THR A 200 4.58 -0.92 -9.99
CA THR A 200 5.32 -2.02 -10.61
C THR A 200 6.82 -1.74 -10.61
N ARG A 201 7.64 -2.78 -10.71
CA ARG A 201 9.09 -2.62 -10.92
C ARG A 201 9.38 -1.70 -12.11
N LEU A 202 10.33 -0.79 -11.91
CA LEU A 202 10.67 0.26 -12.87
C LEU A 202 11.99 -0.02 -13.62
N ASP A 203 12.71 -1.07 -13.23
CA ASP A 203 13.99 -1.49 -13.80
C ASP A 203 13.91 -1.98 -15.26
N GLN A 204 12.73 -2.36 -15.76
CA GLN A 204 12.51 -2.82 -17.14
C GLN A 204 13.51 -3.92 -17.58
N GLY A 205 13.97 -4.76 -16.64
CA GLY A 205 14.96 -5.81 -16.88
C GLY A 205 16.43 -5.37 -16.83
N ARG A 206 16.71 -4.15 -16.36
CA ARG A 206 18.06 -3.61 -16.08
C ARG A 206 18.30 -3.53 -14.58
N GLU A 207 18.21 -4.68 -13.92
CA GLU A 207 18.41 -4.76 -12.48
C GLU A 207 19.82 -4.28 -12.10
N GLY A 208 19.90 -3.38 -11.11
CA GLY A 208 21.16 -2.79 -10.66
C GLY A 208 21.55 -1.48 -11.33
N ASP A 209 20.89 -1.08 -12.42
CA ASP A 209 21.11 0.24 -13.03
C ASP A 209 20.37 1.33 -12.23
N PRO A 210 20.97 2.51 -12.00
CA PRO A 210 20.27 3.62 -11.38
C PRO A 210 19.01 4.01 -12.16
N LEU A 211 17.93 4.33 -11.43
CA LEU A 211 16.66 4.74 -12.01
C LEU A 211 16.39 6.23 -11.73
N GLU A 212 15.81 6.90 -12.71
CA GLU A 212 15.24 8.25 -12.57
C GLU A 212 13.95 8.33 -13.38
N GLY A 213 12.97 9.10 -12.91
CA GLY A 213 11.74 9.27 -13.65
C GLY A 213 10.62 9.94 -12.86
N GLU A 214 9.39 9.76 -13.35
CA GLU A 214 8.18 10.29 -12.75
C GLU A 214 7.20 9.15 -12.44
N ILE A 215 6.58 9.20 -11.27
CA ILE A 215 5.46 8.35 -10.86
C ILE A 215 4.24 9.25 -10.74
N GLN A 216 3.26 9.05 -11.61
CA GLN A 216 1.92 9.59 -11.45
C GLN A 216 1.04 8.50 -10.84
N TYR A 217 0.48 8.77 -9.67
CA TYR A 217 -0.39 7.83 -8.98
C TYR A 217 -1.77 8.44 -8.76
N ASN A 218 -2.79 7.78 -9.31
CA ASN A 218 -4.19 8.13 -9.06
C ASN A 218 -4.70 7.32 -7.86
N PHE A 219 -4.86 8.00 -6.73
CA PHE A 219 -5.39 7.39 -5.52
C PHE A 219 -6.92 7.50 -5.51
N ASP A 220 -7.56 6.49 -6.11
CA ASP A 220 -9.01 6.33 -6.13
C ASP A 220 -9.53 5.96 -4.73
N VAL A 221 -10.16 6.93 -4.06
CA VAL A 221 -10.74 6.74 -2.72
C VAL A 221 -12.19 7.21 -2.76
N PRO A 222 -13.14 6.38 -3.23
CA PRO A 222 -14.54 6.78 -3.34
C PRO A 222 -15.12 7.27 -2.01
N SER A 223 -14.59 6.81 -0.88
CA SER A 223 -14.96 7.23 0.47
C SER A 223 -14.61 8.69 0.78
N ILE A 224 -13.66 9.30 0.07
CA ILE A 224 -13.23 10.70 0.27
C ILE A 224 -14.39 11.69 0.05
N ARG A 225 -15.37 11.34 -0.80
CA ARG A 225 -16.58 12.12 -1.04
C ARG A 225 -17.39 12.43 0.21
N PHE A 226 -17.29 11.57 1.23
CA PHE A 226 -18.02 11.73 2.49
C PHE A 226 -17.25 12.59 3.50
N LEU A 227 -15.94 12.71 3.35
CA LEU A 227 -15.04 13.37 4.31
C LEU A 227 -14.61 14.77 3.84
N VAL A 228 -14.63 14.99 2.53
CA VAL A 228 -14.09 16.17 1.86
C VAL A 228 -15.18 16.84 1.03
N LYS A 229 -15.23 18.18 1.09
CA LYS A 229 -16.21 19.05 0.44
C LYS A 229 -15.50 20.25 -0.18
N ARG A 230 -16.22 20.98 -1.04
CA ARG A 230 -15.77 22.28 -1.55
C ARG A 230 -15.38 23.22 -0.42
N PHE A 231 -14.34 24.01 -0.66
CA PHE A 231 -13.69 24.94 0.29
C PHE A 231 -12.96 24.30 1.48
N ASP A 232 -12.92 22.97 1.57
CA ASP A 232 -11.98 22.35 2.50
C ASP A 232 -10.54 22.68 2.10
N THR A 233 -9.68 22.80 3.11
CA THR A 233 -8.25 23.00 2.92
C THR A 233 -7.51 21.72 3.26
N LEU A 234 -6.77 21.17 2.31
CA LEU A 234 -6.07 19.89 2.44
C LEU A 234 -4.55 20.06 2.34
N LYS A 235 -3.83 19.14 2.96
CA LYS A 235 -2.39 18.91 2.77
C LYS A 235 -2.19 17.44 2.44
N VAL A 236 -1.14 17.15 1.66
CA VAL A 236 -0.79 15.79 1.29
C VAL A 236 0.65 15.53 1.67
N LYS A 237 0.94 14.36 2.23
CA LYS A 237 2.30 13.85 2.39
C LYS A 237 2.45 12.57 1.59
N ALA A 238 3.62 12.37 1.01
CA ALA A 238 3.94 11.14 0.28
C ALA A 238 5.38 10.68 0.54
N TRP A 239 5.57 9.37 0.49
CA TRP A 239 6.89 8.71 0.46
C TRP A 239 6.79 7.37 -0.26
N ILE A 240 7.94 6.84 -0.69
CA ILE A 240 8.06 5.52 -1.30
C ILE A 240 9.02 4.63 -0.52
N GLN A 241 9.01 3.34 -0.82
CA GLN A 241 9.90 2.34 -0.24
C GLN A 241 10.43 1.43 -1.36
N ASP A 242 11.73 1.14 -1.32
CA ASP A 242 12.37 0.22 -2.27
C ASP A 242 12.17 -1.26 -1.87
N ARG A 243 12.74 -2.19 -2.65
CA ARG A 243 12.69 -3.62 -2.32
C ARG A 243 13.56 -3.94 -1.09
N ALA A 244 14.69 -3.29 -0.88
CA ALA A 244 15.49 -3.43 0.35
C ALA A 244 14.83 -2.86 1.63
N LEU A 245 13.61 -2.32 1.52
CA LEU A 245 12.82 -1.69 2.58
C LEU A 245 13.34 -0.31 3.04
N ASN A 246 14.25 0.31 2.29
CA ASN A 246 14.66 1.68 2.52
C ASN A 246 13.54 2.63 2.11
N LYS A 247 13.30 3.64 2.95
CA LYS A 247 12.27 4.65 2.72
C LYS A 247 12.89 5.90 2.12
N SER A 248 12.16 6.54 1.22
CA SER A 248 12.54 7.84 0.72
C SER A 248 12.42 8.94 1.77
N ASN A 249 12.92 10.12 1.41
CA ASN A 249 12.47 11.36 2.05
C ASN A 249 10.95 11.51 1.91
N VAL A 250 10.33 12.23 2.86
CA VAL A 250 8.91 12.58 2.82
C VAL A 250 8.74 13.90 2.11
N VAL A 251 7.83 13.97 1.14
CA VAL A 251 7.42 15.21 0.48
C VAL A 251 6.06 15.66 0.97
N GLU A 252 5.86 16.97 1.08
CA GLU A 252 4.60 17.57 1.52
C GLU A 252 4.11 18.58 0.47
N GLY A 253 2.81 18.52 0.18
CA GLY A 253 2.10 19.44 -0.71
C GLY A 253 0.98 20.18 -0.01
N GLY A 254 0.69 21.37 -0.50
CA GLY A 254 -0.40 22.22 -0.04
C GLY A 254 0.05 23.35 0.90
N PRO A 255 -0.89 24.08 1.51
CA PRO A 255 -2.33 23.80 1.54
C PRO A 255 -3.03 23.98 0.18
N TYR A 256 -3.93 23.06 -0.15
CA TYR A 256 -4.83 23.12 -1.31
C TYR A 256 -6.24 23.45 -0.86
N ILE A 257 -6.84 24.49 -1.44
CA ILE A 257 -8.26 24.82 -1.19
C ILE A 257 -9.09 24.24 -2.32
N LEU A 258 -10.06 23.42 -1.96
CA LEU A 258 -10.91 22.75 -2.95
C LEU A 258 -11.96 23.69 -3.54
N GLU A 259 -12.18 23.57 -4.85
CA GLU A 259 -13.15 24.36 -5.61
C GLU A 259 -14.54 23.72 -5.67
#